data_AF-A0A1X0B144-F1
#
_entry.id   AF-A0A1X0B144-F1
#
_cell.length_a   1.000
_cell.length_b   1.000
_cell.length_c   1.000
_cell.angle_alpha   90.00
_cell.angle_beta   90.00
_cell.angle_gamma   90.00
#
_symmetry.space_group_name_H-M   'P 1'
#
loop_
_entity.id
_entity.type
_entity.pdbx_description
1 polymer ?
#
loop_
_entity_poly.entity_id
_entity_poly.type
_entity_poly.pdbx_seq_one_letter_code
_entity_poly.pdbx_strand_id
1 'polypeptide(L)'
;MKLDIESGLWSSGRLTEPAPLVAVLEVSGAVLSWVVDASDPPVITFTDHLRADWLWRVVGEEGHVAVVEALRDAADGPARGVDLPGVAVLPGSTDTLRRLAFGHWLRRWWPASDRDGIAALDRAVLDAELAVSTVAAEDFFTDDTLDSDVDALLAPHASALNLLSTQGDPRVVALVDRCRELAEDIGVGWDGAEPARHRSDYALAAGAADGSRSATAIARGVSTVSWTAVPPGIFDAAEQTVDWTVVPAGSSVNCLVQVALCGPDHPAGIAAAVRCEDYRGTGVLDADGHAALRMHGADGGELPESRAWNLDWSAAEVAIGATGAGEPQHVRDRVRAFARNRLAAVSDSRLAAVSSEAYLAEVLAAESDY
;
A
#
# COMPACT_ATOMS: atom_id res chain seq x y z
N MET A 1 -14.69 17.75 21.78
CA MET A 1 -14.03 16.51 21.34
C MET A 1 -14.39 15.45 22.35
N LYS A 2 -14.65 14.21 21.93
CA LYS A 2 -14.89 13.11 22.86
C LYS A 2 -13.71 12.14 22.80
N LEU A 3 -13.18 11.75 23.94
CA LEU A 3 -12.14 10.75 24.07
C LEU A 3 -12.76 9.44 24.57
N ASP A 4 -12.54 8.36 23.85
CA ASP A 4 -12.97 7.01 24.23
C ASP A 4 -11.77 6.07 24.24
N ILE A 5 -11.90 4.93 24.92
CA ILE A 5 -10.88 3.89 24.89
C ILE A 5 -11.18 2.90 23.76
N GLU A 6 -10.21 2.72 22.88
CA GLU A 6 -10.21 1.77 21.80
C GLU A 6 -8.94 0.92 21.88
N SER A 7 -9.11 -0.41 21.99
CA SER A 7 -8.00 -1.36 22.09
C SER A 7 -6.98 -1.04 23.19
N GLY A 8 -7.40 -0.38 24.28
CA GLY A 8 -6.55 0.01 25.41
C GLY A 8 -5.85 1.36 25.26
N LEU A 9 -6.06 2.09 24.16
CA LEU A 9 -5.54 3.43 23.93
C LEU A 9 -6.68 4.46 23.91
N TRP A 10 -6.36 5.71 24.25
CA TRP A 10 -7.31 6.82 24.17
C TRP A 10 -7.39 7.33 22.74
N SER A 11 -8.61 7.52 22.22
CA SER A 11 -8.85 8.00 20.87
C SER A 11 -9.93 9.06 20.80
N SER A 12 -9.78 10.03 19.89
CA SER A 12 -10.75 11.10 19.63
C SER A 12 -11.98 10.67 18.83
N GLY A 13 -12.00 9.41 18.38
CA GLY A 13 -13.06 8.82 17.57
C GLY A 13 -12.86 7.33 17.37
N ARG A 14 -13.61 6.73 16.45
CA ARG A 14 -13.38 5.36 15.99
C ARG A 14 -13.41 5.34 14.48
N LEU A 15 -12.47 4.61 13.88
CA LEU A 15 -12.36 4.45 12.43
C LEU A 15 -12.51 2.96 12.10
N THR A 16 -13.63 2.60 11.48
CA THR A 16 -13.99 1.20 11.19
C THR A 16 -13.73 0.77 9.76
N GLU A 17 -13.19 1.67 8.93
CA GLU A 17 -12.88 1.39 7.54
C GLU A 17 -11.74 0.37 7.42
N PRO A 18 -11.80 -0.58 6.47
CA PRO A 18 -10.71 -1.51 6.21
C PRO A 18 -9.42 -0.82 5.77
N ALA A 19 -8.26 -1.41 6.05
CA ALA A 19 -6.94 -0.79 5.88
C ALA A 19 -6.69 -0.09 4.52
N PRO A 20 -7.11 -0.62 3.35
CA PRO A 20 -6.94 0.08 2.08
C PRO A 20 -7.68 1.42 1.94
N LEU A 21 -8.64 1.71 2.83
CA LEU A 21 -9.39 2.98 2.86
C LEU A 21 -8.87 3.96 3.92
N VAL A 22 -7.79 3.60 4.63
CA VAL A 22 -7.28 4.39 5.76
C VAL A 22 -5.87 4.86 5.48
N ALA A 23 -5.66 6.17 5.51
CA ALA A 23 -4.35 6.79 5.59
C ALA A 23 -3.97 6.95 7.06
N VAL A 24 -2.75 6.57 7.41
CA VAL A 24 -2.24 6.58 8.79
C VAL A 24 -0.90 7.28 8.82
N LEU A 25 -0.65 8.05 9.88
CA LEU A 25 0.65 8.66 10.17
C LEU A 25 0.94 8.55 11.67
N GLU A 26 2.07 7.95 12.03
CA GLU A 26 2.60 8.03 13.39
C GLU A 26 3.29 9.38 13.58
N VAL A 27 2.96 10.08 14.66
CA VAL A 27 3.63 11.30 15.12
C VAL A 27 4.00 11.13 16.59
N SER A 28 4.75 12.07 17.15
CA SER A 28 5.23 11.94 18.54
C SER A 28 4.06 11.79 19.52
N GLY A 29 3.97 10.63 20.16
CA GLY A 29 2.94 10.33 21.16
C GLY A 29 1.53 10.02 20.62
N ALA A 30 1.32 9.96 19.29
CA ALA A 30 0.02 9.59 18.73
C ALA A 30 0.09 8.99 17.32
N VAL A 31 -1.00 8.32 16.94
CA VAL A 31 -1.25 7.90 15.57
C VAL A 31 -2.47 8.67 15.05
N LEU A 32 -2.31 9.32 13.90
CA LEU A 32 -3.37 10.03 13.20
C LEU A 32 -3.92 9.15 12.09
N SER A 33 -5.24 9.10 11.94
CA SER A 33 -5.89 8.28 10.91
C SER A 33 -7.01 9.04 10.19
N TRP A 34 -7.04 8.91 8.87
CA TRP A 34 -8.03 9.50 7.97
C TRP A 34 -8.62 8.45 7.06
N VAL A 35 -9.89 8.63 6.68
CA VAL A 35 -10.48 7.92 5.55
C VAL A 35 -10.04 8.62 4.26
N VAL A 36 -9.45 7.89 3.31
CA VAL A 36 -8.71 8.49 2.19
C VAL A 36 -9.54 9.33 1.22
N ASP A 37 -10.81 8.97 1.04
CA ASP A 37 -11.76 9.66 0.16
C ASP A 37 -12.73 10.57 0.92
N ALA A 38 -12.47 10.82 2.21
CA ALA A 38 -13.22 11.76 3.05
C ALA A 38 -12.40 13.00 3.41
N SER A 39 -13.06 14.09 3.76
CA SER A 39 -12.45 15.36 4.18
C SER A 39 -12.54 15.62 5.68
N ASP A 40 -12.91 14.60 6.46
CA ASP A 40 -13.04 14.70 7.92
C ASP A 40 -11.69 14.92 8.62
N PRO A 41 -11.68 15.55 9.80
CA PRO A 41 -10.47 15.65 10.62
C PRO A 41 -9.97 14.27 11.06
N PRO A 42 -8.68 14.13 11.47
CA PRO A 42 -8.16 12.85 11.89
C PRO A 42 -8.85 12.31 13.13
N VAL A 43 -8.96 10.98 13.18
CA VAL A 43 -9.03 10.26 14.45
C VAL A 43 -7.61 10.24 15.03
N ILE A 44 -7.47 10.76 16.25
CA ILE A 44 -6.21 10.85 16.98
C ILE A 44 -6.22 9.77 18.04
N THR A 45 -5.31 8.79 17.93
CA THR A 45 -5.13 7.75 18.93
C THR A 45 -3.82 7.98 19.68
N PHE A 46 -3.89 8.27 20.97
CA PHE A 46 -2.72 8.59 21.79
C PHE A 46 -1.98 7.33 22.20
N THR A 47 -0.70 7.24 21.83
CA THR A 47 0.24 6.21 22.30
C THR A 47 0.96 6.66 23.57
N ASP A 48 1.32 7.94 23.63
CA ASP A 48 1.83 8.64 24.81
C ASP A 48 1.49 10.13 24.74
N HIS A 49 0.41 10.53 25.41
CA HIS A 49 -0.08 11.91 25.38
C HIS A 49 0.90 12.94 25.96
N LEU A 50 1.87 12.54 26.79
CA LEU A 50 2.88 13.46 27.32
C LEU A 50 3.94 13.84 26.29
N ARG A 51 4.06 13.06 25.21
CA ARG A 51 4.98 13.32 24.09
C ARG A 51 4.32 14.07 22.93
N ALA A 52 3.01 14.27 22.97
CA ALA A 52 2.25 14.98 21.95
C ALA A 52 2.29 16.51 22.15
N ASP A 53 3.49 17.11 22.25
CA ASP A 53 3.66 18.57 22.44
C ASP A 53 3.09 19.36 21.25
N TRP A 54 3.21 18.83 20.02
CA TRP A 54 2.64 19.42 18.82
C TRP A 54 1.11 19.63 18.87
N LEU A 55 0.39 18.97 19.78
CA LEU A 55 -1.06 18.96 19.85
C LEU A 55 -1.66 20.37 20.04
N TRP A 56 -0.95 21.29 20.71
CA TRP A 56 -1.42 22.69 20.86
C TRP A 56 -1.60 23.39 19.50
N ARG A 57 -0.84 23.00 18.46
CA ARG A 57 -1.00 23.52 17.10
C ARG A 57 -2.29 23.03 16.44
N VAL A 58 -2.80 21.88 16.89
CA VAL A 58 -3.94 21.17 16.30
C VAL A 58 -5.24 21.44 17.02
N VAL A 59 -5.25 21.58 18.34
CA VAL A 59 -6.48 21.85 19.12
C VAL A 59 -6.47 23.18 19.87
N GLY A 60 -5.42 23.98 19.70
CA GLY A 60 -5.18 25.21 20.45
C GLY A 60 -4.55 24.96 21.83
N GLU A 61 -3.99 26.00 22.43
CA GLU A 61 -3.34 25.93 23.75
C GLU A 61 -4.30 25.47 24.85
N GLU A 62 -5.48 26.08 24.95
CA GLU A 62 -6.51 25.70 25.91
C GLU A 62 -6.99 24.25 25.70
N GLY A 63 -7.13 23.84 24.43
CA GLY A 63 -7.52 22.48 24.08
C GLY A 63 -6.48 21.45 24.45
N HIS A 64 -5.19 21.76 24.27
CA HIS A 64 -4.09 20.88 24.64
C HIS A 64 -4.06 20.65 26.16
N VAL A 65 -4.17 21.72 26.95
CA VAL A 65 -4.25 21.62 28.42
C VAL A 65 -5.43 20.75 28.83
N ALA A 66 -6.61 20.98 28.25
CA ALA A 66 -7.81 20.20 28.56
C ALA A 66 -7.65 18.70 28.25
N VAL A 67 -6.99 18.35 27.13
CA VAL A 67 -6.70 16.95 26.78
C VAL A 67 -5.71 16.33 27.77
N VAL A 68 -4.61 17.00 28.09
CA VAL A 68 -3.58 16.47 28.99
C VAL A 68 -4.13 16.26 30.41
N GLU A 69 -4.91 17.22 30.92
CA GLU A 69 -5.55 17.10 32.23
C GLU A 69 -6.54 15.94 32.27
N ALA A 70 -7.39 15.82 31.25
CA ALA A 70 -8.36 14.73 31.15
C ALA A 70 -7.71 13.35 31.08
N LEU A 71 -6.64 13.20 30.31
CA LEU A 71 -5.92 11.93 30.18
C LEU A 71 -5.15 11.57 31.45
N ARG A 72 -4.62 12.56 32.17
CA ARG A 72 -4.00 12.38 33.49
C ARG A 72 -5.01 11.91 34.53
N ASP A 73 -6.14 12.59 34.64
CA ASP A 73 -7.21 12.23 35.59
C ASP A 73 -7.80 10.85 35.28
N ALA A 74 -7.88 10.49 34.00
CA ALA A 74 -8.40 9.21 33.57
C ALA A 74 -7.41 8.05 33.78
N ALA A 75 -6.10 8.32 33.91
CA ALA A 75 -5.10 7.32 34.30
C ALA A 75 -5.27 6.90 35.78
N ASP A 76 -5.74 7.81 36.64
CA ASP A 76 -5.96 7.58 38.06
C ASP A 76 -7.39 7.09 38.40
N GLY A 77 -8.31 7.11 37.43
CA GLY A 77 -9.74 6.84 37.59
C GLY A 77 -10.28 5.61 36.82
N PRO A 78 -11.58 5.29 36.96
CA PRO A 78 -12.21 4.23 36.16
C PRO A 78 -12.33 4.65 34.69
N ALA A 79 -11.74 3.85 33.80
CA ALA A 79 -11.80 3.96 32.35
C ALA A 79 -13.23 4.19 31.80
N ARG A 80 -13.59 5.44 31.52
CA ARG A 80 -14.85 5.86 30.90
C ARG A 80 -14.55 6.97 29.90
N GLY A 81 -15.31 7.04 28.81
CA GLY A 81 -15.15 8.10 27.83
C GLY A 81 -15.29 9.50 28.46
N VAL A 82 -14.46 10.43 28.02
CA VAL A 82 -14.39 11.81 28.50
C VAL A 82 -14.88 12.76 27.42
N ASP A 83 -15.78 13.66 27.76
CA ASP A 83 -16.22 14.73 26.87
C ASP A 83 -15.47 16.02 27.19
N LEU A 84 -14.84 16.60 26.16
CA LEU A 84 -14.08 17.83 26.23
C LEU A 84 -14.83 18.92 25.44
N PRO A 85 -15.74 19.66 26.10
CA PRO A 85 -16.52 20.70 25.44
C PRO A 85 -15.61 21.82 24.94
N GLY A 86 -15.86 22.31 23.73
CA GLY A 86 -15.08 23.40 23.12
C GLY A 86 -13.74 22.98 22.50
N VAL A 87 -13.27 21.75 22.75
CA VAL A 87 -12.06 21.22 22.11
C VAL A 87 -12.41 20.63 20.74
N ALA A 88 -11.74 21.08 19.69
CA ALA A 88 -11.88 20.55 18.34
C ALA A 88 -10.56 20.71 17.57
N VAL A 89 -10.37 19.89 16.53
CA VAL A 89 -9.27 20.07 15.59
C VAL A 89 -9.48 21.39 14.83
N LEU A 90 -8.48 22.26 14.87
CA LEU A 90 -8.46 23.54 14.18
C LEU A 90 -8.44 23.31 12.67
N PRO A 91 -9.29 23.98 11.88
CA PRO A 91 -9.31 23.82 10.43
C PRO A 91 -7.93 24.08 9.81
N GLY A 92 -7.49 23.20 8.92
CA GLY A 92 -6.21 23.30 8.20
C GLY A 92 -4.96 22.94 9.02
N SER A 93 -5.07 22.78 10.35
CA SER A 93 -3.92 22.50 11.22
C SER A 93 -3.24 21.16 10.94
N THR A 94 -3.94 20.23 10.28
CA THR A 94 -3.45 18.89 9.97
C THR A 94 -3.23 18.66 8.48
N ASP A 95 -3.26 19.69 7.63
CA ASP A 95 -3.19 19.52 6.17
C ASP A 95 -1.86 18.90 5.73
N THR A 96 -0.74 19.38 6.28
CA THR A 96 0.60 18.81 6.03
C THR A 96 0.68 17.35 6.48
N LEU A 97 0.14 17.02 7.65
CA LEU A 97 0.13 15.66 8.20
C LEU A 97 -0.77 14.72 7.39
N ARG A 98 -1.94 15.22 6.97
CA ARG A 98 -2.86 14.48 6.10
C ARG A 98 -2.23 14.19 4.75
N ARG A 99 -1.50 15.16 4.18
CA ARG A 99 -0.75 14.97 2.94
C ARG A 99 0.29 13.87 3.12
N LEU A 100 1.12 13.93 4.16
CA LEU A 100 2.08 12.87 4.49
C LEU A 100 1.43 11.49 4.64
N ALA A 101 0.39 11.38 5.48
CA ALA A 101 -0.36 10.13 5.67
C ALA A 101 -0.87 9.58 4.33
N PHE A 102 -1.34 10.46 3.45
CA PHE A 102 -1.81 10.09 2.13
C PHE A 102 -0.67 9.62 1.21
N GLY A 103 0.50 10.24 1.25
CA GLY A 103 1.67 9.75 0.52
C GLY A 103 2.11 8.35 1.00
N HIS A 104 2.11 8.07 2.30
CA HIS A 104 2.34 6.71 2.81
C HIS A 104 1.23 5.73 2.38
N TRP A 105 -0.01 6.20 2.27
CA TRP A 105 -1.09 5.41 1.68
C TRP A 105 -0.84 5.11 0.20
N LEU A 106 -0.43 6.10 -0.62
CA LEU A 106 -0.06 5.89 -2.03
C LEU A 106 1.04 4.82 -2.14
N ARG A 107 2.07 4.89 -1.29
CA ARG A 107 3.15 3.90 -1.25
C ARG A 107 2.67 2.47 -1.00
N ARG A 108 1.58 2.30 -0.24
CA ARG A 108 1.16 1.00 0.28
C ARG A 108 -0.07 0.42 -0.42
N TRP A 109 -0.96 1.27 -0.92
CA TRP A 109 -2.29 0.88 -1.33
C TRP A 109 -2.69 1.42 -2.70
N TRP A 110 -1.81 2.14 -3.41
CA TRP A 110 -2.13 2.63 -4.74
C TRP A 110 -2.48 1.46 -5.68
N PRO A 111 -3.71 1.43 -6.23
CA PRO A 111 -4.21 0.26 -6.93
C PRO A 111 -3.84 0.31 -8.42
N ALA A 112 -2.54 0.28 -8.72
CA ALA A 112 -2.05 0.26 -10.10
C ALA A 112 -2.66 -0.91 -10.88
N SER A 113 -3.19 -0.63 -12.07
CA SER A 113 -3.85 -1.61 -12.91
C SER A 113 -3.88 -1.18 -14.37
N ASP A 114 -3.25 -1.96 -15.23
CA ASP A 114 -3.34 -1.77 -16.68
C ASP A 114 -4.77 -2.04 -17.18
N ARG A 115 -5.46 -3.00 -16.57
CA ARG A 115 -6.84 -3.39 -16.94
C ARG A 115 -7.85 -2.27 -16.65
N ASP A 116 -7.69 -1.58 -15.52
CA ASP A 116 -8.59 -0.51 -15.12
C ASP A 116 -8.11 0.89 -15.55
N GLY A 117 -6.95 0.99 -16.20
CA GLY A 117 -6.37 2.26 -16.61
C GLY A 117 -5.96 3.13 -15.42
N ILE A 118 -5.31 2.53 -14.43
CA ILE A 118 -4.74 3.20 -13.27
C ILE A 118 -3.23 3.08 -13.36
N ALA A 119 -2.58 4.14 -13.84
CA ALA A 119 -1.13 4.18 -13.97
C ALA A 119 -0.41 3.89 -12.65
N ALA A 120 0.69 3.14 -12.73
CA ALA A 120 1.61 2.97 -11.62
C ALA A 120 2.32 4.29 -11.29
N LEU A 121 2.54 4.55 -9.99
CA LEU A 121 3.30 5.72 -9.54
C LEU A 121 4.79 5.39 -9.50
N ASP A 122 5.63 6.30 -9.97
CA ASP A 122 7.08 6.16 -9.83
C ASP A 122 7.47 6.22 -8.35
N ARG A 123 8.00 5.09 -7.86
CA ARG A 123 8.32 4.92 -6.44
C ARG A 123 9.45 5.83 -5.98
N ALA A 124 10.46 6.04 -6.83
CA ALA A 124 11.59 6.89 -6.47
C ALA A 124 11.14 8.35 -6.33
N VAL A 125 10.29 8.84 -7.25
CA VAL A 125 9.73 10.20 -7.17
C VAL A 125 8.81 10.36 -5.95
N LEU A 126 7.94 9.39 -5.69
CA LEU A 126 7.03 9.44 -4.54
C LEU A 126 7.79 9.45 -3.21
N ASP A 127 8.79 8.59 -3.05
CA ASP A 127 9.56 8.47 -1.81
C ASP A 127 10.47 9.69 -1.59
N ALA A 128 11.01 10.28 -2.66
CA ALA A 128 11.74 11.54 -2.62
C ALA A 128 10.86 12.71 -2.16
N GLU A 129 9.64 12.81 -2.67
CA GLU A 129 8.72 13.88 -2.28
C GLU A 129 8.21 13.71 -0.84
N LEU A 130 8.02 12.46 -0.40
CA LEU A 130 7.73 12.14 0.98
C LEU A 130 8.87 12.51 1.91
N ALA A 131 10.12 12.19 1.57
CA ALA A 131 11.29 12.56 2.35
C ALA A 131 11.36 14.09 2.61
N VAL A 132 11.17 14.90 1.56
CA VAL A 132 11.11 16.37 1.68
C VAL A 132 9.93 16.82 2.54
N SER A 133 8.77 16.17 2.40
CA SER A 133 7.57 16.51 3.17
C SER A 133 7.70 16.15 4.65
N THR A 134 8.41 15.07 4.97
CA THR A 134 8.65 14.60 6.34
C THR A 134 9.49 15.62 7.10
N VAL A 135 10.56 16.12 6.47
CA VAL A 135 11.41 17.19 7.05
C VAL A 135 10.63 18.48 7.25
N ALA A 136 9.76 18.84 6.31
CA ALA A 136 8.90 20.02 6.46
C ALA A 136 7.90 19.90 7.64
N ALA A 137 7.69 18.69 8.16
CA ALA A 137 6.85 18.39 9.30
C ALA A 137 7.65 17.91 10.54
N GLU A 138 8.96 18.15 10.60
CA GLU A 138 9.85 17.67 11.68
C GLU A 138 9.37 18.08 13.09
N ASP A 139 8.70 19.23 13.21
CA ASP A 139 8.11 19.74 14.45
C ASP A 139 7.07 18.78 15.09
N PHE A 140 6.53 17.81 14.34
CA PHE A 140 5.59 16.80 14.83
C PHE A 140 6.28 15.47 15.22
N PHE A 141 7.56 15.33 14.87
CA PHE A 141 8.42 14.16 15.07
C PHE A 141 9.57 14.48 16.04
N THR A 142 9.25 14.87 17.27
CA THR A 142 10.23 15.11 18.34
C THR A 142 10.97 13.83 18.77
N ASP A 143 10.52 12.67 18.30
CA ASP A 143 11.07 11.34 18.58
C ASP A 143 11.30 10.56 17.28
N ASP A 144 12.16 9.54 17.33
CA ASP A 144 12.25 8.55 16.24
C ASP A 144 10.92 7.79 16.14
N THR A 145 10.12 8.12 15.12
CA THR A 145 8.86 7.46 14.77
C THR A 145 9.04 6.57 13.54
N LEU A 146 8.10 5.66 13.27
CA LEU A 146 8.16 4.82 12.08
C LEU A 146 8.14 5.62 10.78
N ASP A 147 7.41 6.73 10.74
CA ASP A 147 7.18 7.53 9.53
C ASP A 147 8.15 8.72 9.38
N SER A 148 9.07 8.93 10.33
CA SER A 148 10.08 10.01 10.29
C SER A 148 11.42 9.59 9.65
N ASP A 149 11.59 8.33 9.25
CA ASP A 149 12.85 7.83 8.71
C ASP A 149 13.08 8.25 7.24
N VAL A 150 13.71 9.41 7.08
CA VAL A 150 14.08 10.01 5.79
C VAL A 150 15.16 9.19 5.07
N ASP A 151 16.10 8.57 5.79
CA ASP A 151 17.18 7.76 5.20
C ASP A 151 16.59 6.53 4.50
N ALA A 152 15.68 5.83 5.18
CA ALA A 152 14.98 4.67 4.61
C ALA A 152 14.16 5.02 3.35
N LEU A 153 13.73 6.27 3.18
CA LEU A 153 13.05 6.74 1.96
C LEU A 153 14.03 7.04 0.82
N LEU A 154 15.18 7.67 1.10
CA LEU A 154 16.10 8.14 0.06
C LEU A 154 17.14 7.10 -0.38
N ALA A 155 17.73 6.36 0.56
CA ALA A 155 18.84 5.43 0.30
C ALA A 155 18.57 4.41 -0.82
N PRO A 156 17.37 3.80 -0.92
CA PRO A 156 17.08 2.83 -2.00
C PRO A 156 17.02 3.45 -3.40
N HIS A 157 16.85 4.77 -3.51
CA HIS A 157 16.43 5.43 -4.74
C HIS A 157 17.46 6.38 -5.35
N ALA A 158 18.61 6.61 -4.71
CA ALA A 158 19.62 7.55 -5.18
C ALA A 158 20.04 7.33 -6.66
N SER A 159 20.26 6.07 -7.07
CA SER A 159 20.62 5.76 -8.47
C SER A 159 19.47 6.03 -9.46
N ALA A 160 18.23 5.73 -9.07
CA ALA A 160 17.05 5.96 -9.90
C ALA A 160 16.78 7.46 -10.06
N LEU A 161 16.86 8.22 -8.96
CA LEU A 161 16.70 9.67 -8.93
C LEU A 161 17.76 10.39 -9.76
N ASN A 162 19.02 9.96 -9.68
CA ASN A 162 20.08 10.49 -10.54
C ASN A 162 19.79 10.24 -12.03
N LEU A 163 19.31 9.05 -12.39
CA LEU A 163 18.93 8.74 -13.77
C LEU A 163 17.75 9.60 -14.24
N LEU A 164 16.70 9.72 -13.43
CA LEU A 164 15.55 10.58 -13.74
C LEU A 164 15.96 12.05 -13.89
N SER A 165 16.86 12.56 -13.05
CA SER A 165 17.39 13.92 -13.16
C SER A 165 18.10 14.16 -14.50
N THR A 166 18.77 13.14 -15.07
CA THR A 166 19.44 13.29 -16.39
C THR A 166 18.46 13.34 -17.56
N GLN A 167 17.22 12.87 -17.39
CA GLN A 167 16.18 12.94 -18.42
C GLN A 167 15.63 14.36 -18.61
N GLY A 168 15.79 15.23 -17.60
CA GLY A 168 15.64 16.68 -17.76
C GLY A 168 14.26 17.28 -17.49
N ASP A 169 13.31 16.56 -16.86
CA ASP A 169 12.10 17.19 -16.35
C ASP A 169 12.46 18.18 -15.22
N PRO A 170 12.20 19.49 -15.37
CA PRO A 170 12.62 20.50 -14.40
C PRO A 170 12.00 20.31 -13.01
N ARG A 171 10.80 19.71 -12.91
CA ARG A 171 10.13 19.44 -11.62
C ARG A 171 10.86 18.32 -10.87
N VAL A 172 11.27 17.28 -11.59
CA VAL A 172 12.04 16.16 -11.04
C VAL A 172 13.43 16.62 -10.65
N VAL A 173 14.12 17.39 -11.49
CA VAL A 173 15.44 17.96 -11.17
C VAL A 173 15.37 18.79 -9.88
N ALA A 174 14.39 19.67 -9.74
CA ALA A 174 14.22 20.47 -8.53
C ALA A 174 13.93 19.62 -7.28
N LEU A 175 13.19 18.52 -7.42
CA LEU A 175 12.97 17.58 -6.31
C LEU A 175 14.26 16.85 -5.91
N VAL A 176 15.01 16.36 -6.90
CA VAL A 176 16.28 15.66 -6.69
C VAL A 176 17.32 16.56 -6.03
N ASP A 177 17.39 17.84 -6.43
CA ASP A 177 18.30 18.80 -5.81
C ASP A 177 17.98 19.02 -4.33
N ARG A 178 16.70 19.18 -3.96
CA ARG A 178 16.28 19.25 -2.54
C ARG A 178 16.62 17.97 -1.77
N CYS A 179 16.48 16.80 -2.40
CA CYS A 179 16.82 15.54 -1.75
C CYS A 179 18.32 15.38 -1.53
N ARG A 180 19.15 15.94 -2.43
CA ARG A 180 20.60 15.94 -2.27
C ARG A 180 21.03 16.85 -1.12
N GLU A 181 20.48 18.07 -1.05
CA GLU A 181 20.70 18.97 0.08
C GLU A 181 20.30 18.29 1.40
N LEU A 182 19.12 17.67 1.42
CA LEU A 182 18.65 16.92 2.58
C LEU A 182 19.60 15.77 2.95
N ALA A 183 20.01 14.95 1.99
CA ALA A 183 20.91 13.82 2.22
C ALA A 183 22.27 14.27 2.77
N GLU A 184 22.79 15.41 2.33
CA GLU A 184 24.00 16.02 2.88
C GLU A 184 23.81 16.43 4.36
N ASP A 185 22.67 17.03 4.70
CA ASP A 185 22.35 17.45 6.07
C ASP A 185 22.23 16.26 7.05
N ILE A 186 21.65 15.14 6.59
CA ILE A 186 21.49 13.92 7.41
C ILE A 186 22.67 12.94 7.30
N GLY A 187 23.66 13.22 6.44
CA GLY A 187 24.85 12.38 6.25
C GLY A 187 24.61 11.10 5.46
N VAL A 188 23.55 11.03 4.64
CA VAL A 188 23.23 9.89 3.78
C VAL A 188 24.06 9.94 2.50
N GLY A 189 24.72 8.83 2.16
CA GLY A 189 25.63 8.75 1.02
C GLY A 189 24.89 8.77 -0.33
N TRP A 190 24.66 9.96 -0.89
CA TRP A 190 23.99 10.15 -2.18
C TRP A 190 24.83 9.68 -3.39
N ASP A 191 26.14 9.89 -3.33
CA ASP A 191 27.08 9.67 -4.46
C ASP A 191 27.61 8.24 -4.57
N GLY A 192 27.29 7.38 -3.60
CA GLY A 192 27.82 6.01 -3.48
C GLY A 192 26.92 4.91 -4.05
N ALA A 193 25.72 5.27 -4.54
CA ALA A 193 24.79 4.28 -5.09
C ALA A 193 25.31 3.79 -6.45
N GLU A 194 26.04 2.66 -6.45
CA GLU A 194 26.29 1.93 -7.68
C GLU A 194 24.93 1.66 -8.34
N PRO A 195 24.79 1.94 -9.66
CA PRO A 195 23.56 1.62 -10.34
C PRO A 195 23.30 0.14 -10.12
N ALA A 196 22.22 -0.19 -9.39
CA ALA A 196 21.68 -1.53 -9.40
C ALA A 196 21.56 -1.86 -10.88
N ARG A 197 22.29 -2.88 -11.34
CA ARG A 197 22.27 -3.30 -12.74
C ARG A 197 20.86 -3.76 -13.02
N HIS A 198 20.01 -2.82 -13.43
CA HIS A 198 18.73 -3.09 -14.02
C HIS A 198 19.11 -3.79 -15.30
N ARG A 199 19.10 -5.12 -15.24
CA ARG A 199 19.25 -5.94 -16.42
C ARG A 199 17.97 -5.71 -17.18
N SER A 200 17.96 -4.63 -17.98
CA SER A 200 17.03 -4.45 -19.08
C SER A 200 17.41 -5.50 -20.12
N ASP A 201 17.26 -6.77 -19.76
CA ASP A 201 17.14 -7.85 -20.71
C ASP A 201 15.78 -7.60 -21.37
N TYR A 202 15.76 -6.68 -22.34
CA TYR A 202 14.75 -6.65 -23.38
C TYR A 202 14.88 -7.97 -24.16
N ALA A 203 14.45 -9.05 -23.54
CA ALA A 203 14.04 -10.24 -24.26
C ALA A 203 12.72 -9.85 -24.91
N LEU A 204 12.81 -9.38 -26.15
CA LEU A 204 11.71 -9.36 -27.09
C LEU A 204 11.30 -10.82 -27.34
N ALA A 205 10.65 -11.42 -26.35
CA ALA A 205 9.96 -12.67 -26.49
C ALA A 205 8.63 -12.34 -27.15
N ALA A 206 8.66 -12.17 -28.48
CA ALA A 206 7.55 -12.57 -29.33
C ALA A 206 7.42 -14.10 -29.23
N GLY A 207 7.07 -14.59 -28.05
CA GLY A 207 6.82 -15.97 -27.76
C GLY A 207 5.35 -16.22 -28.05
N ALA A 208 5.06 -16.70 -29.25
CA ALA A 208 3.99 -17.67 -29.38
C ALA A 208 4.34 -18.86 -28.46
N ALA A 209 3.95 -18.77 -27.19
CA ALA A 209 3.84 -19.92 -26.31
C ALA A 209 2.52 -20.65 -26.63
N ASP A 210 2.28 -20.94 -27.91
CA ASP A 210 1.50 -22.10 -28.30
C ASP A 210 2.40 -23.33 -28.02
N GLY A 211 2.50 -23.67 -26.74
CA GLY A 211 3.50 -24.60 -26.22
C GLY A 211 3.05 -25.46 -25.04
N SER A 212 1.75 -25.52 -24.75
CA SER A 212 1.09 -26.67 -24.08
C SER A 212 -0.44 -26.51 -24.12
N ARG A 213 -1.00 -26.38 -25.32
CA ARG A 213 -2.45 -26.50 -25.54
C ARG A 213 -2.91 -27.97 -25.69
N SER A 214 -2.22 -28.92 -25.06
CA SER A 214 -2.55 -30.35 -25.23
C SER A 214 -2.40 -31.22 -23.97
N ALA A 215 -2.60 -30.65 -22.78
CA ALA A 215 -3.15 -31.41 -21.66
C ALA A 215 -4.60 -30.95 -21.49
N THR A 216 -5.57 -31.87 -21.56
CA THR A 216 -6.97 -31.58 -21.25
C THR A 216 -7.04 -31.03 -19.83
N ALA A 217 -7.31 -29.73 -19.70
CA ALA A 217 -7.51 -29.09 -18.41
C ALA A 217 -8.71 -29.74 -17.72
N ILE A 218 -8.53 -30.11 -16.45
CA ILE A 218 -9.56 -30.71 -15.61
C ILE A 218 -10.56 -29.62 -15.21
N ALA A 219 -10.03 -28.47 -14.79
CA ALA A 219 -10.80 -27.31 -14.39
C ALA A 219 -9.98 -26.03 -14.60
N ARG A 220 -10.69 -24.91 -14.68
CA ARG A 220 -10.11 -23.56 -14.75
C ARG A 220 -10.99 -22.60 -13.98
N GLY A 221 -10.40 -21.54 -13.50
CA GLY A 221 -11.13 -20.42 -12.94
C GLY A 221 -10.25 -19.21 -12.74
N VAL A 222 -10.85 -18.19 -12.14
CA VAL A 222 -10.21 -16.93 -11.83
C VAL A 222 -10.40 -16.61 -10.35
N SER A 223 -9.47 -15.86 -9.78
CA SER A 223 -9.54 -15.33 -8.42
C SER A 223 -8.94 -13.93 -8.40
N THR A 224 -9.18 -13.18 -7.32
CA THR A 224 -8.63 -11.83 -7.13
C THR A 224 -7.55 -11.87 -6.07
N VAL A 225 -6.44 -11.15 -6.30
CA VAL A 225 -5.40 -10.95 -5.28
C VAL A 225 -5.97 -10.13 -4.13
N SER A 226 -5.80 -10.62 -2.91
CA SER A 226 -6.08 -9.83 -1.70
C SER A 226 -4.93 -8.85 -1.49
N TRP A 227 -5.16 -7.55 -1.61
CA TRP A 227 -4.11 -6.54 -1.50
C TRP A 227 -3.45 -6.54 -0.12
N THR A 228 -4.23 -6.82 0.92
CA THR A 228 -3.74 -6.94 2.30
C THR A 228 -2.83 -8.16 2.54
N ALA A 229 -2.82 -9.13 1.63
CA ALA A 229 -2.04 -10.36 1.74
C ALA A 229 -0.68 -10.31 1.03
N VAL A 230 -0.44 -9.29 0.20
CA VAL A 230 0.73 -9.19 -0.67
C VAL A 230 1.51 -7.90 -0.42
N PRO A 231 2.81 -7.85 -0.75
CA PRO A 231 3.54 -6.59 -0.81
C PRO A 231 2.92 -5.64 -1.85
N PRO A 232 2.99 -4.32 -1.63
CA PRO A 232 2.54 -3.33 -2.61
C PRO A 232 3.41 -3.34 -3.87
N GLY A 233 2.89 -2.79 -4.97
CA GLY A 233 3.70 -2.48 -6.16
C GLY A 233 4.15 -3.67 -7.01
N ILE A 234 3.51 -4.85 -6.87
CA ILE A 234 3.86 -6.06 -7.63
C ILE A 234 2.72 -6.44 -8.59
N PHE A 235 1.54 -6.72 -8.03
CA PHE A 235 0.41 -7.30 -8.76
C PHE A 235 -0.53 -6.24 -9.33
N ASP A 236 -1.19 -6.58 -10.44
CA ASP A 236 -2.32 -5.79 -10.97
C ASP A 236 -3.48 -5.80 -9.96
N ALA A 237 -3.91 -4.60 -9.55
CA ALA A 237 -4.93 -4.40 -8.53
C ALA A 237 -6.37 -4.69 -9.02
N ALA A 238 -6.58 -4.98 -10.31
CA ALA A 238 -7.89 -5.31 -10.84
C ALA A 238 -8.49 -6.59 -10.22
N GLU A 239 -9.80 -6.77 -10.43
CA GLU A 239 -10.46 -8.03 -10.11
C GLU A 239 -10.07 -9.13 -11.11
N GLN A 240 -10.14 -10.39 -10.64
CA GLN A 240 -9.95 -11.58 -11.47
C GLN A 240 -8.56 -11.60 -12.16
N THR A 241 -7.52 -11.21 -11.42
CA THR A 241 -6.12 -11.13 -11.88
C THR A 241 -5.32 -12.39 -11.62
N VAL A 242 -5.89 -13.39 -10.95
CA VAL A 242 -5.30 -14.71 -10.73
C VAL A 242 -6.01 -15.72 -11.62
N ASP A 243 -5.35 -16.15 -12.69
CA ASP A 243 -5.79 -17.26 -13.53
C ASP A 243 -5.26 -18.57 -12.94
N TRP A 244 -6.13 -19.57 -12.80
CA TRP A 244 -5.70 -20.91 -12.36
C TRP A 244 -6.27 -22.01 -13.25
N THR A 245 -5.48 -23.06 -13.43
CA THR A 245 -5.83 -24.22 -14.27
C THR A 245 -5.32 -25.51 -13.62
N VAL A 246 -6.21 -26.47 -13.46
CA VAL A 246 -5.85 -27.81 -12.98
C VAL A 246 -5.53 -28.70 -14.17
N VAL A 247 -4.33 -29.27 -14.18
CA VAL A 247 -3.85 -30.16 -15.24
C VAL A 247 -3.36 -31.50 -14.68
N PRO A 248 -3.51 -32.60 -15.43
CA PRO A 248 -2.85 -33.86 -15.10
C PRO A 248 -1.33 -33.68 -15.09
N ALA A 249 -0.66 -34.31 -14.12
CA ALA A 249 0.79 -34.26 -13.96
C ALA A 249 1.32 -35.62 -13.45
N GLY A 250 1.56 -36.55 -14.38
CA GLY A 250 2.02 -37.90 -14.05
C GLY A 250 0.95 -38.70 -13.32
N SER A 251 1.21 -39.13 -12.08
CA SER A 251 0.26 -39.85 -11.21
C SER A 251 -0.67 -38.93 -10.41
N SER A 252 -0.43 -37.62 -10.46
CA SER A 252 -1.12 -36.61 -9.66
C SER A 252 -1.68 -35.50 -10.56
N VAL A 253 -2.20 -34.45 -9.95
CA VAL A 253 -2.64 -33.22 -10.62
C VAL A 253 -1.91 -32.01 -10.04
N ASN A 254 -1.61 -31.06 -10.92
CA ASN A 254 -1.08 -29.76 -10.54
C ASN A 254 -2.14 -28.69 -10.79
N CYS A 255 -2.26 -27.73 -9.87
CA CYS A 255 -2.90 -26.46 -10.14
C CYS A 255 -1.82 -25.46 -10.58
N LEU A 256 -1.86 -25.07 -11.84
CA LEU A 256 -1.04 -24.00 -12.39
C LEU A 256 -1.72 -22.66 -12.06
N VAL A 257 -0.97 -21.72 -11.52
CA VAL A 257 -1.43 -20.38 -11.15
C VAL A 257 -0.61 -19.37 -11.92
N GLN A 258 -1.28 -18.35 -12.47
CA GLN A 258 -0.69 -17.20 -13.12
C GLN A 258 -1.34 -15.94 -12.58
N VAL A 259 -0.53 -14.99 -12.10
CA VAL A 259 -1.01 -13.73 -11.54
C VAL A 259 -0.58 -12.57 -12.43
N ALA A 260 -1.49 -11.64 -12.72
CA ALA A 260 -1.16 -10.43 -13.46
C ALA A 260 -0.28 -9.48 -12.62
N LEU A 261 0.73 -8.90 -13.27
CA LEU A 261 1.71 -7.99 -12.68
C LEU A 261 1.51 -6.58 -13.25
N CYS A 262 1.79 -5.53 -12.47
CA CYS A 262 1.62 -4.14 -12.91
C CYS A 262 2.71 -3.19 -12.38
N GLY A 263 3.49 -3.60 -11.37
CA GLY A 263 4.51 -2.72 -10.79
C GLY A 263 5.96 -3.18 -11.02
N PRO A 264 6.94 -2.35 -10.60
CA PRO A 264 8.36 -2.58 -10.84
C PRO A 264 8.98 -3.63 -9.91
N ASP A 265 8.28 -4.00 -8.84
CA ASP A 265 8.74 -4.98 -7.86
C ASP A 265 8.48 -6.42 -8.33
N HIS A 266 9.20 -7.37 -7.74
CA HIS A 266 9.30 -8.73 -8.27
C HIS A 266 8.47 -9.76 -7.47
N PRO A 267 7.65 -10.62 -8.12
CA PRO A 267 6.76 -11.54 -7.43
C PRO A 267 7.44 -12.80 -6.86
N ALA A 268 8.69 -13.08 -7.26
CA ALA A 268 9.35 -14.34 -6.90
C ALA A 268 9.46 -14.55 -5.39
N GLY A 269 9.14 -15.76 -4.96
CA GLY A 269 9.17 -16.17 -3.55
C GLY A 269 7.88 -15.87 -2.78
N ILE A 270 6.93 -15.14 -3.36
CA ILE A 270 5.60 -14.95 -2.78
C ILE A 270 4.83 -16.27 -2.82
N ALA A 271 4.26 -16.66 -1.69
CA ALA A 271 3.53 -17.91 -1.57
C ALA A 271 2.25 -17.91 -2.43
N ALA A 272 1.93 -19.06 -3.02
CA ALA A 272 0.65 -19.32 -3.67
C ALA A 272 0.05 -20.60 -3.08
N ALA A 273 -1.24 -20.57 -2.78
CA ALA A 273 -1.96 -21.69 -2.21
C ALA A 273 -3.29 -21.89 -2.95
N VAL A 274 -3.69 -23.14 -3.08
CA VAL A 274 -5.01 -23.54 -3.57
C VAL A 274 -5.63 -24.51 -2.58
N ARG A 275 -6.93 -24.37 -2.36
CA ARG A 275 -7.74 -25.29 -1.56
C ARG A 275 -9.02 -25.63 -2.31
N CYS A 276 -9.35 -26.91 -2.37
CA CYS A 276 -10.61 -27.39 -2.90
C CYS A 276 -11.04 -28.59 -2.05
N GLU A 277 -12.14 -28.46 -1.31
CA GLU A 277 -12.56 -29.45 -0.31
C GLU A 277 -11.41 -29.79 0.68
N ASP A 278 -11.09 -31.08 0.82
CA ASP A 278 -10.00 -31.61 1.66
C ASP A 278 -8.63 -31.61 0.98
N TYR A 279 -8.54 -31.10 -0.26
CA TYR A 279 -7.30 -31.04 -1.03
C TYR A 279 -6.70 -29.65 -1.02
N ARG A 280 -5.37 -29.61 -0.92
CA ARG A 280 -4.57 -28.37 -0.91
C ARG A 280 -3.32 -28.50 -1.75
N GLY A 281 -2.90 -27.39 -2.33
CA GLY A 281 -1.61 -27.25 -3.00
C GLY A 281 -0.93 -25.97 -2.56
N THR A 282 0.39 -26.00 -2.40
CA THR A 282 1.20 -24.86 -2.00
C THR A 282 2.45 -24.77 -2.84
N GLY A 283 2.92 -23.55 -3.09
CA GLY A 283 4.11 -23.27 -3.87
C GLY A 283 4.50 -21.81 -3.74
N VAL A 284 5.45 -21.38 -4.56
CA VAL A 284 5.91 -19.99 -4.63
C VAL A 284 5.85 -19.52 -6.07
N LEU A 285 5.53 -18.25 -6.26
CA LEU A 285 5.60 -17.60 -7.56
C LEU A 285 7.06 -17.49 -8.01
N ASP A 286 7.26 -17.60 -9.32
CA ASP A 286 8.52 -17.25 -9.99
C ASP A 286 8.55 -15.77 -10.39
N ALA A 287 9.51 -15.40 -11.24
CA ALA A 287 9.69 -14.03 -11.73
C ALA A 287 8.54 -13.51 -12.59
N ASP A 288 7.88 -14.42 -13.30
CA ASP A 288 6.83 -14.11 -14.26
C ASP A 288 5.43 -14.20 -13.63
N GLY A 289 5.36 -14.39 -12.30
CA GLY A 289 4.11 -14.53 -11.56
C GLY A 289 3.44 -15.88 -11.75
N HIS A 290 4.19 -16.95 -12.06
CA HIS A 290 3.67 -18.30 -12.23
C HIS A 290 4.02 -19.20 -11.05
N ALA A 291 3.12 -20.12 -10.70
CA ALA A 291 3.40 -21.20 -9.76
C ALA A 291 2.74 -22.52 -10.19
N ALA A 292 3.43 -23.63 -9.96
CA ALA A 292 2.87 -24.97 -10.12
C ALA A 292 2.64 -25.60 -8.74
N LEU A 293 1.38 -25.74 -8.35
CA LEU A 293 0.98 -26.24 -7.04
C LEU A 293 0.57 -27.71 -7.16
N ARG A 294 1.37 -28.61 -6.59
CA ARG A 294 0.98 -30.03 -6.54
C ARG A 294 -0.15 -30.22 -5.54
N MET A 295 -1.19 -30.95 -5.92
CA MET A 295 -2.37 -31.17 -5.08
C MET A 295 -2.20 -32.39 -4.16
N HIS A 296 -2.47 -32.19 -2.88
CA HIS A 296 -2.38 -33.19 -1.82
C HIS A 296 -3.65 -33.22 -0.97
N GLY A 297 -4.06 -34.40 -0.51
CA GLY A 297 -5.14 -34.57 0.46
C GLY A 297 -4.72 -34.19 1.88
N ALA A 298 -5.68 -34.16 2.80
CA ALA A 298 -5.43 -33.87 4.22
C ALA A 298 -4.44 -34.85 4.88
N ASP A 299 -4.39 -36.09 4.39
CA ASP A 299 -3.46 -37.16 4.79
C ASP A 299 -2.07 -37.05 4.14
N GLY A 300 -1.85 -36.07 3.26
CA GLY A 300 -0.62 -35.88 2.49
C GLY A 300 -0.53 -36.74 1.22
N GLY A 301 -1.56 -37.58 0.94
CA GLY A 301 -1.64 -38.37 -0.29
C GLY A 301 -1.77 -37.49 -1.52
N GLU A 302 -1.22 -37.92 -2.66
CA GLU A 302 -1.41 -37.21 -3.94
C GLU A 302 -2.88 -37.28 -4.37
N LEU A 303 -3.41 -36.21 -4.98
CA LEU A 303 -4.74 -36.22 -5.60
C LEU A 303 -4.66 -36.92 -6.97
N PRO A 304 -5.23 -38.13 -7.13
CA PRO A 304 -5.21 -38.81 -8.42
C PRO A 304 -6.14 -38.11 -9.41
N GLU A 305 -5.80 -38.17 -10.70
CA GLU A 305 -6.55 -37.53 -11.79
C GLU A 305 -8.04 -37.93 -11.80
N SER A 306 -8.34 -39.22 -11.63
CA SER A 306 -9.72 -39.72 -11.62
C SER A 306 -10.57 -39.11 -10.51
N ARG A 307 -9.96 -38.77 -9.37
CA ARG A 307 -10.64 -38.08 -8.28
C ARG A 307 -10.80 -36.60 -8.60
N ALA A 308 -9.77 -35.97 -9.18
CA ALA A 308 -9.80 -34.57 -9.57
C ALA A 308 -10.94 -34.25 -10.55
N TRP A 309 -11.26 -35.15 -11.49
CA TRP A 309 -12.42 -34.99 -12.40
C TRP A 309 -13.79 -35.01 -11.69
N ASN A 310 -13.85 -35.52 -10.46
CA ASN A 310 -15.09 -35.63 -9.68
C ASN A 310 -15.19 -34.57 -8.57
N LEU A 311 -14.21 -33.67 -8.44
CA LEU A 311 -14.27 -32.57 -7.47
C LEU A 311 -15.09 -31.40 -8.03
N ASP A 312 -15.77 -30.68 -7.14
CA ASP A 312 -16.41 -29.41 -7.48
C ASP A 312 -15.40 -28.25 -7.39
N TRP A 313 -14.73 -27.98 -8.50
CA TRP A 313 -13.75 -26.90 -8.60
C TRP A 313 -14.38 -25.50 -8.57
N SER A 314 -15.70 -25.35 -8.57
CA SER A 314 -16.33 -24.03 -8.40
C SER A 314 -16.15 -23.48 -6.98
N ALA A 315 -15.89 -24.36 -6.01
CA ALA A 315 -15.55 -24.01 -4.63
C ALA A 315 -14.04 -23.88 -4.38
N ALA A 316 -13.22 -23.89 -5.43
CA ALA A 316 -11.78 -23.74 -5.30
C ALA A 316 -11.41 -22.31 -4.85
N GLU A 317 -10.59 -22.23 -3.81
CA GLU A 317 -10.04 -20.99 -3.29
C GLU A 317 -8.55 -20.93 -3.62
N VAL A 318 -8.15 -19.94 -4.40
CA VAL A 318 -6.74 -19.66 -4.71
C VAL A 318 -6.34 -18.37 -4.00
N ALA A 319 -5.27 -18.42 -3.22
CA ALA A 319 -4.74 -17.31 -2.44
C ALA A 319 -3.27 -17.05 -2.79
N ILE A 320 -2.92 -15.77 -2.89
CA ILE A 320 -1.56 -15.28 -3.11
C ILE A 320 -1.11 -14.51 -1.87
N GLY A 321 0.11 -14.76 -1.41
CA GLY A 321 0.70 -14.15 -0.24
C GLY A 321 0.20 -14.74 1.08
N ALA A 322 0.02 -13.89 2.09
CA ALA A 322 -0.41 -14.29 3.42
C ALA A 322 -1.85 -14.83 3.42
N THR A 323 -2.10 -15.86 4.21
CA THR A 323 -3.45 -16.42 4.35
C THR A 323 -4.26 -15.64 5.37
N GLY A 324 -5.40 -15.08 4.95
CA GLY A 324 -6.31 -14.33 5.82
C GLY A 324 -7.63 -14.02 5.13
N ALA A 325 -8.58 -13.49 5.89
CA ALA A 325 -9.78 -12.90 5.28
C ALA A 325 -9.34 -11.65 4.50
N GLY A 326 -9.33 -11.76 3.17
CA GLY A 326 -9.00 -10.63 2.31
C GLY A 326 -10.03 -9.51 2.41
N GLU A 327 -9.69 -8.36 1.86
CA GLU A 327 -10.64 -7.25 1.80
C GLU A 327 -11.83 -7.56 0.86
N PRO A 328 -13.04 -7.08 1.16
CA PRO A 328 -14.21 -7.32 0.33
C PRO A 328 -14.17 -6.51 -0.97
N GLN A 329 -14.82 -7.01 -2.02
CA GLN A 329 -14.80 -6.38 -3.36
C GLN A 329 -15.22 -4.90 -3.35
N HIS A 330 -16.25 -4.53 -2.57
CA HIS A 330 -16.72 -3.14 -2.52
C HIS A 330 -15.65 -2.16 -1.99
N VAL A 331 -14.70 -2.62 -1.16
CA VAL A 331 -13.56 -1.82 -0.70
C VAL A 331 -12.59 -1.59 -1.85
N ARG A 332 -12.24 -2.64 -2.60
CA ARG A 332 -11.36 -2.53 -3.77
C ARG A 332 -11.99 -1.64 -4.85
N ASP A 333 -13.29 -1.77 -5.09
CA ASP A 333 -14.02 -0.92 -6.04
C ASP A 333 -13.97 0.55 -5.64
N ARG A 334 -14.18 0.87 -4.35
CA ARG A 334 -14.11 2.24 -3.81
C ARG A 334 -12.71 2.83 -3.97
N VAL A 335 -11.66 2.08 -3.62
CA VAL A 335 -10.26 2.51 -3.76
C VAL A 335 -9.87 2.72 -5.23
N ARG A 336 -10.21 1.78 -6.12
CA ARG A 336 -9.95 1.93 -7.57
C ARG A 336 -10.71 3.10 -8.18
N ALA A 337 -11.97 3.32 -7.78
CA ALA A 337 -12.74 4.48 -8.24
C ALA A 337 -12.13 5.79 -7.76
N PHE A 338 -11.69 5.85 -6.50
CA PHE A 338 -10.99 7.01 -5.94
C PHE A 338 -9.69 7.31 -6.71
N ALA A 339 -8.84 6.31 -6.96
CA ALA A 339 -7.60 6.47 -7.71
C ALA A 339 -7.83 7.00 -9.14
N ARG A 340 -8.79 6.42 -9.89
CA ARG A 340 -9.15 6.90 -11.24
C ARG A 340 -9.66 8.32 -11.24
N ASN A 341 -10.57 8.65 -10.33
CA ASN A 341 -11.10 10.02 -10.22
C ASN A 341 -9.99 11.01 -9.88
N ARG A 342 -9.01 10.60 -9.07
CA ARG A 342 -7.87 11.42 -8.68
C ARG A 342 -6.91 11.67 -9.85
N LEU A 343 -6.50 10.63 -10.59
CA LEU A 343 -5.68 10.81 -11.80
C LEU A 343 -6.39 11.70 -12.83
N ALA A 344 -7.67 11.45 -13.09
CA ALA A 344 -8.46 12.27 -14.01
C ALA A 344 -8.54 13.75 -13.57
N ALA A 345 -8.64 14.00 -12.26
CA ALA A 345 -8.65 15.35 -11.73
C ALA A 345 -7.28 16.05 -11.82
N VAL A 346 -6.17 15.31 -11.74
CA VAL A 346 -4.82 15.84 -11.93
C VAL A 346 -4.59 16.23 -13.40
N SER A 347 -5.06 15.42 -14.36
CA SER A 347 -4.95 15.75 -15.79
C SER A 347 -5.82 16.95 -16.20
N ASP A 348 -6.95 17.20 -15.52
CA ASP A 348 -7.81 18.34 -15.83
C ASP A 348 -7.32 19.63 -15.13
N SER A 349 -6.58 20.45 -15.87
CA SER A 349 -6.12 21.78 -15.44
C SER A 349 -7.21 22.71 -14.87
N ARG A 350 -8.50 22.42 -15.06
CA ARG A 350 -9.62 23.16 -14.45
C ARG A 350 -9.83 22.84 -12.97
N LEU A 351 -9.32 21.71 -12.48
CA LEU A 351 -9.43 21.25 -11.09
C LEU A 351 -8.16 21.60 -10.29
N ALA A 352 -7.74 22.86 -10.37
CA ALA A 352 -6.48 23.37 -9.78
C ALA A 352 -6.30 23.05 -8.27
N ALA A 353 -7.39 22.93 -7.51
CA ALA A 353 -7.32 22.58 -6.08
C ALA A 353 -6.87 21.12 -5.82
N VAL A 354 -7.23 20.18 -6.70
CA VAL A 354 -6.74 18.78 -6.60
C VAL A 354 -5.28 18.73 -7.06
N SER A 355 -4.92 19.51 -8.08
CA SER A 355 -3.54 19.62 -8.56
C SER A 355 -2.58 20.18 -7.51
N SER A 356 -3.03 21.02 -6.56
CA SER A 356 -2.17 21.53 -5.48
C SER A 356 -1.89 20.51 -4.36
N GLU A 357 -2.73 19.49 -4.22
CA GLU A 357 -2.54 18.40 -3.24
C GLU A 357 -1.95 17.12 -3.86
N ALA A 358 -1.81 17.08 -5.19
CA ALA A 358 -1.23 15.95 -5.90
C ALA A 358 0.27 15.84 -5.65
N TYR A 359 0.75 14.62 -5.49
CA TYR A 359 2.18 14.31 -5.52
C TYR A 359 2.70 14.42 -6.97
N LEU A 360 3.96 14.82 -7.15
CA LEU A 360 4.62 14.86 -8.46
C LEU A 360 4.55 13.50 -9.17
N ALA A 361 4.66 12.40 -8.42
CA ALA A 361 4.50 11.06 -8.96
C ALA A 361 3.12 10.83 -9.60
N GLU A 362 2.05 11.39 -9.02
CA GLU A 362 0.70 11.32 -9.58
C GLU A 362 0.58 12.17 -10.85
N VAL A 363 1.21 13.35 -10.86
CA VAL A 363 1.25 14.24 -12.03
C VAL A 363 1.95 13.56 -13.20
N LEU A 364 3.13 12.98 -12.98
CA LEU A 364 3.89 12.28 -14.00
C LEU A 364 3.14 11.03 -14.51
N ALA A 365 2.48 10.29 -13.62
CA ALA A 365 1.66 9.15 -14.01
C ALA A 365 0.48 9.59 -14.91
N ALA A 366 -0.23 10.64 -14.52
CA ALA A 366 -1.37 11.17 -15.27
C ALA A 366 -0.97 11.81 -16.62
N GLU A 367 0.27 12.29 -16.74
CA GLU A 367 0.84 12.80 -18.00
C GLU A 367 1.33 11.68 -18.93
N SER A 368 1.73 10.53 -18.38
CA SER A 368 2.25 9.39 -19.15
C SER A 368 1.13 8.54 -19.80
N ASP A 369 -0.10 8.69 -19.33
CA ASP A 369 -1.30 8.05 -19.90
C ASP A 369 -1.78 8.71 -21.22
N TYR A 370 -1.15 9.81 -21.65
CA TYR A 370 -1.44 10.55 -22.89
C TYR A 370 -0.27 10.50 -23.88
#